data_AF-A0A9D7R542-F1
#
_entry.id   AF-A0A9D7R542-F1
#
_cell.length_a   1.000
_cell.length_b   1.000
_cell.length_c   1.000
_cell.angle_alpha   90.00
_cell.angle_beta   90.00
_cell.angle_gamma   90.00
#
_symmetry.space_group_name_H-M   'P 1'
#
loop_
_entity.id
_entity.type
_entity.pdbx_description
1 polymer ?
#
loop_
_entity_poly.entity_id
_entity_poly.type
_entity_poly.pdbx_seq_one_letter_code
_entity_poly.pdbx_strand_id
1 'polypeptide(L)' 'MLQTYEAVLQPNGRLQFLDLVAVPTRTPRRVLVTFTEEFVAGDAALCGAALSEPVLAQDWQREEEDVAWAHLQPVK' A
#
# COMPACT_ATOMS: atom_id res chain seq x y z
N MET A 1 -17.93 -9.44 -12.66
CA MET A 1 -16.86 -9.32 -11.64
C MET A 1 -17.27 -8.29 -10.61
N LEU A 2 -16.88 -8.49 -9.35
CA LEU A 2 -17.01 -7.47 -8.31
C LEU A 2 -15.94 -6.40 -8.59
N GLN A 3 -16.33 -5.13 -8.54
CA GLN A 3 -15.41 -4.01 -8.74
C GLN A 3 -15.25 -3.28 -7.41
N THR A 4 -14.01 -3.20 -6.94
CA THR A 4 -13.65 -2.50 -5.71
C THR A 4 -13.06 -1.15 -6.09
N TYR A 5 -13.46 -0.11 -5.36
CA TYR A 5 -12.94 1.24 -5.54
C TYR A 5 -12.38 1.71 -4.21
N GLU A 6 -11.22 2.35 -4.23
CA GLU A 6 -10.68 3.00 -3.03
C GLU A 6 -11.30 4.38 -2.86
N ALA A 7 -11.63 4.71 -1.61
CA ALA A 7 -12.23 5.99 -1.26
C ALA A 7 -11.87 6.39 0.16
N VAL A 8 -11.84 7.70 0.41
CA VAL A 8 -11.69 8.28 1.73
C VAL A 8 -13.07 8.62 2.30
N LEU A 9 -13.38 8.11 3.50
CA LEU A 9 -14.57 8.55 4.24
C LEU A 9 -14.29 9.91 4.88
N GLN A 10 -15.03 10.92 4.45
CA GLN A 10 -14.98 12.25 5.05
C GLN A 10 -15.81 12.30 6.34
N PRO A 11 -15.50 13.20 7.29
CA PRO A 11 -16.24 13.34 8.55
C PRO A 11 -17.74 13.63 8.38
N ASN A 12 -18.15 14.17 7.22
CA ASN A 12 -19.55 14.42 6.88
C ASN A 12 -20.28 13.18 6.32
N GLY A 13 -19.64 12.01 6.32
CA GLY A 13 -20.20 10.76 5.80
C GLY A 13 -20.10 10.59 4.28
N ARG A 14 -19.46 11.51 3.55
CA ARG A 14 -19.26 11.37 2.10
C ARG A 14 -18.02 10.52 1.81
N LEU A 15 -18.15 9.59 0.87
CA LEU A 15 -17.02 8.87 0.29
C LEU A 15 -16.44 9.68 -0.89
N GLN A 16 -15.13 9.90 -0.87
CA GLN A 16 -14.38 10.50 -1.97
C GLN A 16 -13.50 9.44 -2.62
N PHE A 17 -13.86 9.00 -3.82
CA PHE A 17 -13.09 8.00 -4.56
C PHE A 17 -11.70 8.53 -4.94
N LEU A 18 -10.67 7.71 -4.72
CA LEU A 18 -9.28 8.02 -5.08
C LEU A 18 -9.05 7.79 -6.58
N ASP A 19 -9.61 6.71 -7.12
CA ASP A 19 -9.63 6.47 -8.56
C ASP A 19 -10.82 7.17 -9.22
N LEU A 20 -10.51 8.07 -10.15
CA LEU A 20 -11.49 8.90 -10.87
C LEU A 20 -12.41 8.11 -11.81
N VAL A 21 -12.14 6.83 -12.04
CA VAL A 21 -12.93 5.99 -12.98
C VAL A 21 -14.11 5.33 -12.27
N ALA A 22 -14.80 6.06 -11.39
CA ALA A 22 -16.12 5.64 -10.94
C ALA A 22 -17.03 5.64 -12.18
N VAL A 23 -17.32 4.45 -12.73
CA VAL A 23 -18.15 4.31 -13.92
C VAL A 23 -19.54 4.88 -13.58
N PRO A 24 -20.02 5.92 -14.27
CA PRO A 24 -21.30 6.53 -13.97
C PRO A 24 -22.42 5.50 -14.16
N THR A 25 -23.12 5.17 -13.09
CA THR A 25 -24.26 4.25 -13.14
C THR A 25 -25.54 5.01 -13.42
N ARG A 26 -26.29 4.59 -14.44
CA ARG A 26 -27.60 5.18 -14.80
C ARG A 26 -28.72 4.87 -13.81
N THR A 27 -28.50 3.91 -12.92
CA THR A 27 -29.48 3.47 -11.91
C THR A 27 -28.78 3.31 -10.54
N PRO A 28 -29.50 3.51 -9.43
CA PRO A 28 -28.96 3.23 -8.09
C PRO A 28 -28.58 1.75 -7.96
N ARG A 29 -27.44 1.47 -7.32
CA ARG A 29 -26.96 0.10 -7.07
C ARG A 29 -26.56 -0.06 -5.61
N ARG A 30 -26.77 -1.26 -5.07
CA ARG A 30 -26.23 -1.64 -3.76
C ARG A 30 -24.72 -1.82 -3.89
N VAL A 31 -23.98 -1.30 -2.92
CA VAL A 31 -22.52 -1.43 -2.83
C VAL A 31 -22.16 -1.97 -1.45
N LEU A 32 -21.00 -2.62 -1.37
CA LEU A 32 -20.38 -3.01 -0.11
C LEU A 32 -19.29 -2.00 0.20
N VAL A 33 -19.29 -1.49 1.43
CA VAL A 33 -18.27 -0.56 1.92
C VAL A 33 -17.49 -1.29 3.01
N THR A 34 -16.18 -1.38 2.84
CA THR A 34 -15.27 -1.95 3.82
C THR A 34 -14.37 -0.83 4.30
N PHE A 35 -14.34 -0.60 5.61
CA PHE A 35 -13.40 0.33 6.22
C PHE A 35 -12.08 -0.38 6.44
N THR A 36 -11.01 0.18 5.89
CA THR A 36 -9.65 -0.24 6.22
C THR A 36 -9.33 0.28 7.62
N GLU A 37 -8.65 -0.52 8.43
CA GLU A 37 -8.25 -0.08 9.76
C GLU A 37 -7.42 1.19 9.67
N GLU A 38 -7.72 2.14 10.54
CA GLU A 38 -6.95 3.37 10.68
C GLU A 38 -5.58 2.94 11.20
N PHE A 39 -4.52 3.25 10.45
CA PHE A 39 -3.15 2.99 10.88
C PHE A 39 -2.89 3.87 12.09
N VAL A 40 -3.22 3.37 13.28
CA VAL A 40 -2.88 4.04 14.53
C VAL A 40 -1.37 4.12 14.51
N ALA A 41 -0.81 5.33 14.45
CA ALA A 41 0.64 5.55 14.36
C ALA A 41 1.43 4.84 15.49
N GLY A 42 0.75 4.39 16.56
CA GLY A 42 1.31 3.53 17.60
C GLY A 42 1.61 2.08 17.18
N ASP A 43 1.05 1.59 16.08
CA ASP A 43 1.28 0.24 15.56
C ASP A 43 2.47 0.18 14.59
N ALA A 44 3.07 1.33 14.27
CA ALA A 44 4.34 1.39 13.53
C ALA A 44 5.46 0.62 14.25
N ALA A 45 5.39 0.48 15.59
CA ALA A 45 6.33 -0.34 16.36
C ALA A 45 6.11 -1.85 16.21
N LEU A 46 4.91 -2.29 15.80
CA LEU A 46 4.59 -3.70 15.49
C LEU A 46 4.55 -3.97 13.99
N CYS A 47 4.71 -2.92 13.17
CA CYS A 47 4.83 -3.05 11.73
C CYS A 47 6.08 -3.88 11.42
N GLY A 48 5.87 -5.05 10.81
CA GLY A 48 6.96 -5.96 10.42
C GLY A 48 8.04 -5.26 9.59
N ALA A 49 7.69 -4.25 8.79
CA ALA A 49 8.65 -3.44 8.06
C ALA A 49 9.58 -2.64 8.99
N ALA A 50 9.04 -1.94 10.00
CA ALA A 50 9.84 -1.15 10.96
C ALA A 50 10.73 -2.03 11.85
N LEU A 51 10.24 -3.23 12.22
CA LEU A 51 11.03 -4.19 13.00
C LEU A 51 12.15 -4.84 12.18
N SER A 52 11.94 -5.04 10.87
CA SER A 52 12.90 -5.68 9.98
C SER A 52 13.92 -4.72 9.39
N GLU A 53 13.58 -3.43 9.28
CA GLU A 53 14.43 -2.38 8.71
C GLU A 53 15.87 -2.35 9.27
N PRO A 54 16.12 -2.33 10.60
CA PRO A 54 17.49 -2.26 11.11
C PRO A 54 18.31 -3.52 10.84
N VAL A 55 17.66 -4.70 10.71
CA VAL A 55 18.32 -5.97 10.40
C VAL A 55 18.66 -6.03 8.90
N LEU A 56 17.69 -5.69 8.05
CA LEU A 56 17.88 -5.63 6.60
C LEU A 56 18.93 -4.59 6.20
N ALA A 57 18.98 -3.44 6.89
CA ALA A 57 20.00 -2.42 6.63
C ALA A 57 21.43 -2.91 6.90
N GLN A 58 21.62 -3.83 7.86
CA GLN A 58 22.91 -4.45 8.13
C GLN A 58 23.23 -5.54 7.10
N ASP A 59 22.25 -6.38 6.76
CA ASP A 59 22.43 -7.45 5.78
C ASP A 59 22.73 -6.89 4.37
N TRP A 60 22.10 -5.78 3.98
CA TRP A 60 22.36 -5.10 2.70
C TRP A 60 23.72 -4.40 2.61
N GLN A 61 24.45 -4.23 3.71
CA GLN A 61 25.80 -3.65 3.70
C GLN A 61 26.91 -4.70 3.54
N ARG A 62 26.56 -5.98 3.32
CA ARG A 62 27.54 -7.02 3.10
C ARG A 62 28.09 -6.97 1.67
N GLU A 63 29.39 -7.21 1.52
CA GLU A 63 30.08 -7.25 0.21
C GLU A 63 29.46 -8.27 -0.76
N GLU A 64 28.85 -9.33 -0.25
CA GLU A 64 28.13 -10.33 -1.05
C GLU A 64 26.93 -9.73 -1.80
N GLU A 65 26.26 -8.74 -1.20
CA GLU A 65 25.17 -8.02 -1.85
C GLU A 65 25.74 -7.12 -2.95
N ASP A 66 26.82 -6.37 -2.72
CA ASP A 66 27.45 -5.55 -3.77
C ASP A 66 27.81 -6.38 -5.02
N VAL A 67 28.31 -7.61 -4.82
CA VAL A 67 28.60 -8.55 -5.92
C VAL A 67 27.31 -9.00 -6.61
N ALA A 68 26.28 -9.38 -5.84
CA ALA A 68 24.98 -9.77 -6.39
C ALA A 68 24.35 -8.66 -7.24
N TRP A 69 24.42 -7.41 -6.78
CA TRP A 69 23.89 -6.25 -7.48
C TRP A 69 24.69 -5.90 -8.75
N ALA A 70 26.00 -6.16 -8.76
CA ALA A 70 26.84 -6.01 -9.96
C ALA A 70 26.41 -6.96 -11.08
N HIS A 71 25.92 -8.16 -10.75
CA HIS A 71 25.41 -9.13 -11.74
C HIS A 71 24.07 -8.73 -12.36
N LEU A 72 23.32 -7.83 -11.73
CA LEU A 72 22.02 -7.34 -12.22
C LEU A 72 22.14 -6.09 -13.10
N GLN A 73 23.34 -5.51 -13.21
CA GLN A 73 23.56 -4.38 -14.10
C GLN A 73 23.45 -4.83 -15.56
N PRO A 74 22.69 -4.11 -16.40
CA PRO A 74 22.66 -4.42 -17.82
C PRO A 74 24.06 -4.28 -18.41
N VAL A 75 24.47 -5.28 -19.19
CA VAL A 75 25.71 -5.20 -19.98
C VAL A 75 25.55 -4.03 -20.94
N LYS A 76 26.44 -3.03 -20.83
CA LYS A 76 26.49 -1.86 -21.71
C LYS A 76 26.58 -2.24 -23.18
#